data_AF-A0A183HBN5-F1
#
_entry.id   AF-A0A183HBN5-F1
#
_cell.length_a   1.000
_cell.length_b   1.000
_cell.length_c   1.000
_cell.angle_alpha   90.00
_cell.angle_beta   90.00
_cell.angle_gamma   90.00
#
_symmetry.space_group_name_H-M   'P 1'
#
loop_
_entity.id
_entity.type
_entity.pdbx_description
1 polymer ?
#
loop_
_entity_poly.entity_id
_entity_poly.type
_entity_poly.pdbx_seq_one_letter_code
_entity_poly.pdbx_strand_id
1 'polypeptide(L)'
;MMGNRSSGNKIKEGQNSNEDGKSDIYIQDLPIPPHILEEILIRINNSRDIGYVCPLVCHRWYDVLSAPGFWINYMTYRSLDLPPTHLRSEPSLNIKKVCIKQAFMRNLIRNPSGDGGSLQNWEVGENGGDGFSVERPPLGCINSSVDISAAFATSFGWCSKFQIIDLWKE
;
A
#
# COMPACT_ATOMS: atom_id res chain seq x y z
N MET A 1 13.82 -14.45 85.10
CA MET A 1 12.56 -14.79 84.41
C MET A 1 12.45 -13.84 83.22
N MET A 2 12.71 -14.26 81.98
CA MET A 2 11.82 -15.07 81.13
C MET A 2 10.45 -14.36 80.97
N GLY A 3 10.02 -13.93 79.78
CA GLY A 3 10.61 -14.12 78.47
C GLY A 3 9.89 -13.35 77.36
N ASN A 4 10.53 -13.39 76.20
CA ASN A 4 10.01 -12.98 74.90
C ASN A 4 8.72 -13.73 74.52
N ARG A 5 7.81 -13.04 73.82
CA ARG A 5 6.96 -13.69 72.80
C ARG A 5 6.89 -12.82 71.54
N SER A 6 7.40 -13.44 70.48
CA SER A 6 7.29 -13.09 69.08
C SER A 6 5.86 -13.26 68.57
N SER A 7 5.44 -12.37 67.67
CA SER A 7 4.42 -12.57 66.63
C SER A 7 4.64 -11.40 65.66
N GLY A 8 5.16 -11.53 64.45
CA GLY A 8 4.94 -12.58 63.47
C GLY A 8 3.79 -12.16 62.55
N ASN A 9 4.05 -11.37 61.51
CA ASN A 9 3.74 -11.74 60.12
C ASN A 9 3.82 -10.59 59.11
N LYS A 10 4.64 -10.86 58.10
CA LYS A 10 4.41 -10.68 56.65
C LYS A 10 4.23 -9.25 56.13
N ILE A 11 5.36 -8.72 55.70
CA ILE A 11 5.50 -7.99 54.44
C ILE A 11 4.73 -8.79 53.36
N LYS A 12 3.60 -8.25 52.90
CA LYS A 12 3.03 -8.64 51.61
C LYS A 12 3.69 -7.74 50.57
N GLU A 13 4.84 -8.17 50.06
CA GLU A 13 5.23 -7.79 48.71
C GLU A 13 4.17 -8.39 47.80
N GLY A 14 3.20 -7.57 47.41
CA GLY A 14 2.33 -7.87 46.31
C GLY A 14 3.19 -7.91 45.07
N GLN A 15 3.69 -9.09 44.73
CA GLN A 15 3.99 -9.44 43.36
C GLN A 15 2.67 -9.30 42.59
N ASN A 16 2.41 -8.12 42.06
CA ASN A 16 1.64 -8.01 40.82
C ASN A 16 2.53 -8.64 39.75
N SER A 17 2.50 -9.97 39.68
CA SER A 17 2.79 -10.67 38.44
C SER A 17 1.69 -10.23 37.48
N ASN A 18 1.94 -9.14 36.76
CA ASN A 18 1.29 -8.89 35.49
C ASN A 18 1.66 -10.09 34.61
N GLU A 19 0.86 -11.15 34.69
CA GLU A 19 0.80 -12.21 33.71
C GLU A 19 0.14 -11.63 32.45
N ASP A 20 0.84 -10.66 31.84
CA ASP A 20 0.57 -10.21 30.49
C ASP A 20 1.16 -11.31 29.60
N GLY A 21 0.36 -12.35 29.37
CA GLY A 21 0.74 -13.65 28.84
C GLY A 21 1.30 -13.60 27.42
N LYS A 22 2.57 -13.20 27.29
CA LYS A 22 3.65 -13.84 26.54
C LYS A 22 3.25 -14.46 25.18
N SER A 23 2.60 -13.70 24.31
CA SER A 23 2.39 -14.07 22.91
C SER A 23 3.64 -13.81 22.07
N ASP A 24 4.78 -14.29 22.56
CA ASP A 24 6.08 -13.95 22.02
C ASP A 24 6.71 -15.17 21.35
N ILE A 25 7.38 -14.98 20.21
CA ILE A 25 7.95 -16.08 19.44
C ILE A 25 9.40 -16.26 19.89
N TYR A 26 9.72 -17.48 20.34
CA TYR A 26 11.03 -17.85 20.86
C TYR A 26 11.75 -18.81 19.92
N ILE A 27 13.07 -18.62 19.76
CA ILE A 27 13.99 -19.59 19.17
C ILE A 27 15.08 -19.84 20.21
N GLN A 28 15.26 -21.10 20.62
CA GLN A 28 16.23 -21.47 21.68
C GLN A 28 16.01 -20.66 22.98
N ASP A 29 14.74 -20.52 23.40
CA ASP A 29 14.31 -19.76 24.59
C ASP A 29 14.62 -18.25 24.57
N LEU A 30 15.18 -17.73 23.48
CA LEU A 30 15.39 -16.31 23.26
C LEU A 30 14.24 -15.75 22.40
N PRO A 31 13.66 -14.60 22.77
CA PRO A 31 12.69 -13.96 21.90
C PRO A 31 13.38 -13.61 20.59
N ILE A 32 12.75 -13.96 19.47
CA ILE A 32 13.24 -13.55 18.15
C ILE A 32 13.42 -12.03 18.17
N PRO A 33 14.45 -11.41 17.60
CA PRO A 33 14.52 -9.96 17.49
C PRO A 33 13.46 -9.38 16.52
N PRO A 34 12.94 -8.14 16.71
CA PRO A 34 11.96 -7.55 15.81
C PRO A 34 12.39 -7.53 14.33
N HIS A 35 13.66 -7.24 14.04
CA HIS A 35 14.19 -7.23 12.68
C HIS A 35 14.18 -8.61 12.01
N ILE A 36 14.39 -9.70 12.76
CA ILE A 36 14.27 -11.06 12.23
C ILE A 36 12.79 -11.40 11.97
N LEU A 37 11.90 -10.95 12.84
CA LEU A 37 10.46 -11.11 12.64
C LEU A 37 9.99 -10.33 11.38
N GLU A 38 10.50 -9.12 11.16
CA GLU A 38 10.28 -8.38 9.91
C GLU A 38 10.72 -9.16 8.68
N GLU A 39 11.92 -9.77 8.70
CA GLU A 39 12.42 -10.62 7.62
C GLU A 39 11.53 -11.86 7.38
N ILE A 40 10.96 -12.45 8.42
CA ILE A 40 10.03 -13.56 8.24
C ILE A 40 8.72 -13.04 7.60
N LEU A 41 8.16 -11.97 8.15
CA LEU A 41 6.88 -11.40 7.74
C LEU A 41 6.92 -10.82 6.32
N ILE A 42 8.04 -10.24 5.90
CA ILE A 42 8.21 -9.66 4.57
C ILE A 42 8.10 -10.72 3.46
N ARG A 43 8.35 -12.01 3.77
CA ARG A 43 8.26 -13.13 2.82
C ARG A 43 6.81 -13.60 2.58
N ILE A 44 5.83 -13.08 3.31
CA ILE A 44 4.40 -13.40 3.10
C ILE A 44 3.87 -12.65 1.86
N ASN A 45 3.52 -13.41 0.82
CA ASN A 45 3.22 -12.87 -0.51
C ASN A 45 1.91 -12.08 -0.62
N ASN A 46 0.88 -12.45 0.15
CA ASN A 46 -0.41 -11.80 0.06
C ASN A 46 -0.41 -10.49 0.88
N SER A 47 -0.48 -9.35 0.18
CA SER A 47 -0.47 -8.01 0.80
C SER A 47 -1.68 -7.76 1.70
N ARG A 48 -2.82 -8.41 1.45
CA ARG A 48 -4.00 -8.32 2.32
C ARG A 48 -3.84 -9.16 3.58
N ASP A 49 -3.26 -10.35 3.47
CA ASP A 49 -3.04 -11.20 4.66
C ASP A 49 -2.04 -10.54 5.60
N ILE A 50 -0.90 -10.10 5.07
CA ILE A 50 0.12 -9.39 5.86
C ILE A 50 -0.41 -8.06 6.41
N GLY A 51 -1.36 -7.43 5.71
CA GLY A 51 -1.98 -6.17 6.10
C GLY A 51 -3.10 -6.31 7.13
N TYR A 52 -3.91 -7.35 7.08
CA TYR A 52 -5.17 -7.40 7.84
C TYR A 52 -5.34 -8.66 8.68
N VAL A 53 -4.65 -9.75 8.33
CA VAL A 53 -4.77 -11.04 9.03
C VAL A 53 -3.60 -11.27 9.98
N CYS A 54 -2.36 -11.13 9.49
CA CYS A 54 -1.14 -11.29 10.30
C CYS A 54 -1.09 -10.37 11.53
N PRO A 55 -1.54 -9.09 11.49
CA PRO A 55 -1.59 -8.26 12.70
C PRO A 55 -2.53 -8.79 13.78
N LEU A 56 -3.45 -9.71 13.46
CA LEU A 56 -4.38 -10.31 14.42
C LEU A 56 -3.78 -11.50 15.17
N VAL A 57 -2.58 -11.96 14.80
CA VAL A 57 -1.93 -13.13 15.43
C VAL A 57 -1.52 -12.80 16.86
N CYS A 58 -0.79 -11.70 17.06
CA CYS A 58 -0.42 -11.21 18.38
C CYS A 58 0.00 -9.73 18.36
N HIS A 59 0.09 -9.10 19.53
CA HIS A 59 0.47 -7.69 19.66
C HIS A 59 1.81 -7.39 19.00
N ARG A 60 2.76 -8.32 19.11
CA ARG A 60 4.10 -8.14 18.56
C ARG A 60 4.13 -8.13 17.03
N TRP A 61 3.29 -8.95 16.38
CA TRP A 61 3.11 -8.91 14.92
C TRP A 61 2.42 -7.62 14.51
N TYR A 62 1.42 -7.19 15.28
CA TYR A 62 0.76 -5.93 15.08
C TYR A 62 1.75 -4.75 15.12
N ASP A 63 2.65 -4.70 16.11
CA ASP A 63 3.62 -3.62 16.26
C ASP A 63 4.56 -3.52 15.06
N VAL A 64 5.11 -4.65 14.61
CA VAL A 64 5.95 -4.72 13.40
C VAL A 64 5.17 -4.27 12.16
N LEU A 65 3.96 -4.80 11.97
CA LEU A 65 3.15 -4.55 10.78
C LEU A 65 2.43 -3.19 10.79
N SER A 66 2.48 -2.47 11.91
CA SER A 66 2.00 -1.09 12.03
C SER A 66 3.09 -0.07 11.71
N ALA A 67 4.36 -0.47 11.75
CA ALA A 67 5.48 0.41 11.45
C ALA A 67 5.52 0.79 9.95
N PRO A 68 5.60 2.09 9.59
CA PRO A 68 5.73 2.52 8.20
C PRO A 68 6.96 1.93 7.49
N GLY A 69 8.07 1.77 8.23
CA GLY A 69 9.32 1.22 7.71
C GLY A 69 9.18 -0.20 7.16
N PHE A 70 8.39 -1.06 7.82
CA PHE A 70 8.09 -2.40 7.33
C PHE A 70 7.50 -2.37 5.93
N TRP A 71 6.54 -1.47 5.67
CA TRP A 71 5.85 -1.38 4.38
C TRP A 71 6.72 -0.78 3.27
N ILE A 72 7.62 0.16 3.60
CA ILE A 72 8.64 0.64 2.66
C ILE A 72 9.58 -0.51 2.26
N ASN A 73 10.05 -1.29 3.24
CA ASN A 73 10.89 -2.46 2.99
C ASN A 73 10.13 -3.51 2.17
N TYR A 74 8.86 -3.78 2.52
CA TYR A 74 7.99 -4.73 1.81
C TYR A 74 7.82 -4.39 0.33
N MET A 75 7.59 -3.11 0.01
CA MET A 75 7.51 -2.63 -1.37
C MET A 75 8.86 -2.77 -2.07
N THR A 76 9.96 -2.36 -1.42
CA THR A 76 11.32 -2.45 -1.96
C THR A 76 11.69 -3.90 -2.30
N TYR A 77 11.47 -4.83 -1.37
CA TYR A 77 11.73 -6.26 -1.53
C TYR A 77 10.97 -6.87 -2.71
N ARG A 78 9.77 -6.38 -3.01
CA ARG A 78 8.93 -6.84 -4.12
C ARG A 78 9.08 -6.02 -5.40
N SER A 79 9.96 -5.02 -5.42
CA SER A 79 10.07 -4.06 -6.53
C SER A 79 8.72 -3.41 -6.89
N LEU A 80 7.93 -3.10 -5.87
CA LEU A 80 6.69 -2.34 -5.99
C LEU A 80 6.98 -0.83 -6.01
N ASP A 81 6.04 -0.08 -6.56
CA ASP A 81 6.15 1.37 -6.63
C ASP A 81 6.09 1.98 -5.24
N LEU A 82 7.14 2.74 -4.92
CA LEU A 82 7.21 3.51 -3.70
C LEU A 82 6.54 4.87 -3.91
N PRO A 83 5.93 5.45 -2.87
CA PRO A 83 5.48 6.83 -2.94
C PRO A 83 6.66 7.76 -3.24
N PRO A 84 6.40 8.95 -3.84
CA PRO A 84 7.41 9.99 -4.01
C PRO A 84 8.19 10.25 -2.72
N THR A 85 9.50 10.46 -2.84
CA THR A 85 10.41 10.55 -1.68
C THR A 85 9.94 11.56 -0.63
N HIS A 86 9.43 12.72 -1.05
CA HIS A 86 8.94 13.77 -0.16
C HIS A 86 7.67 13.37 0.61
N LEU A 87 6.89 12.41 0.11
CA LEU A 87 5.69 11.89 0.77
C LEU A 87 5.99 10.74 1.72
N ARG A 88 7.16 10.08 1.62
CA ARG A 88 7.52 8.94 2.50
C ARG A 88 7.62 9.33 3.98
N SER A 89 7.95 10.59 4.26
CA SER A 89 8.04 11.14 5.61
C SER A 89 6.76 11.85 6.07
N GLU A 90 5.73 11.91 5.23
CA GLU A 90 4.48 12.62 5.53
C GLU A 90 3.69 11.85 6.62
N PRO A 91 3.49 12.42 7.83
CA PRO A 91 2.85 11.70 8.92
C PRO A 91 1.40 11.31 8.66
N SER A 92 0.69 12.07 7.82
CA SER A 92 -0.68 11.76 7.42
C SER A 92 -0.78 10.61 6.39
N LEU A 93 0.34 10.23 5.77
CA LEU A 93 0.36 9.19 4.75
C LEU A 93 0.41 7.79 5.38
N ASN A 94 -0.68 7.04 5.17
CA ASN A 94 -0.73 5.64 5.59
C ASN A 94 0.02 4.75 4.58
N ILE A 95 1.33 4.55 4.81
CA ILE A 95 2.20 3.75 3.92
C ILE A 95 1.69 2.33 3.71
N LYS A 96 1.07 1.72 4.73
CA LYS A 96 0.42 0.41 4.62
C LYS A 96 -0.67 0.41 3.55
N LYS A 97 -1.59 1.37 3.58
CA LYS A 97 -2.63 1.51 2.55
C LYS A 97 -2.03 1.80 1.18
N VAL A 98 -1.00 2.64 1.11
CA VAL A 98 -0.28 2.92 -0.14
C VAL A 98 0.30 1.64 -0.73
N CYS A 99 0.97 0.82 0.07
CA CYS A 99 1.53 -0.46 -0.37
C CYS A 99 0.43 -1.41 -0.87
N ILE A 100 -0.66 -1.55 -0.12
CA ILE A 100 -1.74 -2.49 -0.47
C ILE A 100 -2.48 -2.06 -1.74
N LYS A 101 -2.69 -0.75 -1.93
CA LYS A 101 -3.41 -0.20 -3.10
C LYS A 101 -2.52 0.06 -4.31
N GLN A 102 -1.20 0.18 -4.15
CA GLN A 102 -0.30 0.65 -5.20
C GLN A 102 -0.83 1.96 -5.83
N ALA A 103 -1.05 2.96 -4.96
CA ALA A 103 -1.78 4.17 -5.30
C ALA A 103 -0.98 5.19 -6.15
N PHE A 104 0.34 5.01 -6.28
CA PHE A 104 1.22 5.92 -7.02
C PHE A 104 1.75 5.27 -8.29
N MET A 105 2.35 6.09 -9.17
CA MET A 105 3.12 5.65 -10.35
C MET A 105 2.36 4.85 -11.42
N ARG A 106 1.02 4.82 -11.37
CA ARG A 106 0.18 4.22 -12.42
C ARG A 106 -0.70 5.25 -13.10
N ASN A 107 -0.99 5.03 -14.38
CA ASN A 107 -1.96 5.84 -15.11
C ASN A 107 -3.38 5.43 -14.71
N LEU A 108 -4.16 6.38 -14.19
CA LEU A 108 -5.58 6.17 -13.86
C LEU A 108 -6.50 6.40 -15.06
N ILE A 109 -6.01 7.05 -16.11
CA ILE A 109 -6.73 7.23 -17.37
C ILE A 109 -6.73 5.90 -18.11
N ARG A 110 -7.93 5.37 -18.38
CA ARG A 110 -8.09 4.17 -19.20
C ARG A 110 -8.07 4.54 -20.67
N ASN A 111 -7.51 3.66 -21.50
CA ASN A 111 -7.42 3.88 -22.95
C ASN A 111 -6.89 5.28 -23.34
N PRO A 112 -5.72 5.71 -22.82
CA PRO A 112 -5.24 7.08 -23.01
C PRO A 112 -4.90 7.40 -24.48
N SER A 113 -4.48 6.40 -25.26
CA SER A 113 -4.03 6.55 -26.65
C SER A 113 -5.06 6.12 -27.70
N GLY A 114 -6.12 5.40 -27.33
CA GLY A 114 -7.02 4.78 -28.31
C GLY A 114 -6.53 3.42 -28.80
N ASP A 115 -5.51 2.82 -28.18
CA ASP A 115 -4.95 1.52 -28.58
C ASP A 115 -5.94 0.34 -28.46
N GLY A 116 -7.13 0.55 -27.89
CA GLY A 116 -8.29 -0.35 -28.01
C GLY A 116 -9.05 -0.25 -29.35
N GLY A 117 -8.63 0.62 -30.27
CA GLY A 117 -9.27 0.86 -31.58
C GLY A 117 -10.62 1.58 -31.50
N SER A 118 -10.96 2.11 -30.34
CA SER A 118 -12.26 2.73 -30.06
C SER A 118 -12.16 3.73 -28.91
N LEU A 119 -13.27 4.44 -28.66
CA LEU A 119 -13.44 5.34 -27.52
C LEU A 119 -13.84 4.61 -26.22
N GLN A 120 -13.55 3.31 -26.10
CA GLN A 120 -13.86 2.56 -24.88
C GLN A 120 -13.26 3.24 -23.64
N ASN A 121 -14.03 3.24 -22.54
CA ASN A 121 -13.77 3.95 -21.28
C ASN A 121 -13.77 5.48 -21.37
N TRP A 122 -14.13 6.08 -22.49
CA TRP A 122 -14.37 7.52 -22.60
C TRP A 122 -15.86 7.81 -22.67
N GLU A 123 -16.30 8.84 -21.96
CA GLU A 123 -17.60 9.46 -22.20
C GLU A 123 -17.41 10.55 -23.26
N VAL A 124 -18.17 10.46 -24.34
CA VAL A 124 -18.10 11.43 -25.45
C VAL A 124 -19.09 12.54 -25.17
N GLY A 125 -18.59 13.77 -25.11
CA GLY A 125 -19.42 14.97 -24.99
C GLY A 125 -19.88 15.44 -26.36
N GLU A 126 -19.00 16.11 -27.09
CA GLU A 126 -19.25 16.57 -28.45
C GLU A 126 -18.55 15.65 -29.46
N ASN A 127 -19.17 15.48 -30.63
CA ASN A 127 -18.65 14.62 -31.69
C ASN A 127 -19.00 15.21 -33.07
N GLY A 128 -18.60 16.46 -33.29
CA GLY A 128 -18.90 17.22 -34.50
C GLY A 128 -18.13 16.78 -35.74
N GLY A 129 -18.60 17.20 -36.92
CA GLY A 129 -18.06 16.74 -38.20
C GLY A 129 -18.25 15.24 -38.37
N ASP A 130 -17.21 14.55 -38.82
CA ASP A 130 -17.18 13.07 -38.91
C ASP A 130 -16.89 12.41 -37.55
N GLY A 131 -16.80 13.19 -36.47
CA GLY A 131 -16.54 12.73 -35.11
C GLY A 131 -15.10 12.30 -34.86
N PHE A 132 -14.89 11.64 -33.72
CA PHE A 132 -13.63 11.02 -33.35
C PHE A 132 -13.33 9.80 -34.21
N SER A 133 -12.08 9.70 -34.65
CA SER A 133 -11.50 8.48 -35.19
C SER A 133 -10.26 8.08 -34.39
N VAL A 134 -9.84 6.81 -34.52
CA VAL A 134 -8.56 6.34 -33.98
C VAL A 134 -7.65 6.03 -35.15
N GLU A 135 -6.54 6.76 -35.24
CA GLU A 135 -5.56 6.60 -36.31
C GLU A 135 -4.44 5.65 -35.88
N ARG A 136 -3.94 4.83 -36.82
CA ARG A 136 -2.89 3.83 -36.62
C ARG A 136 -2.03 3.63 -37.88
N PRO A 137 -0.77 4.09 -37.92
CA PRO A 137 -0.20 5.05 -36.98
C PRO A 137 -0.87 6.43 -37.11
N PRO A 138 -0.74 7.31 -36.10
CA PRO A 138 -1.29 8.65 -36.16
C PRO A 138 -0.78 9.50 -37.33
N LEU A 139 -1.73 10.15 -38.01
CA LEU A 139 -1.59 11.22 -38.99
C LEU A 139 -0.83 12.42 -38.43
N GLY A 140 0.36 12.78 -38.93
CA GLY A 140 0.97 14.08 -38.61
C GLY A 140 1.59 14.21 -37.20
N CYS A 141 1.70 13.12 -36.44
CA CYS A 141 2.50 13.06 -35.21
C CYS A 141 3.99 12.85 -35.54
N ILE A 142 4.63 13.87 -36.14
CA ILE A 142 5.97 13.73 -36.75
C ILE A 142 7.12 13.75 -35.71
N ASN A 143 6.85 14.12 -34.44
CA ASN A 143 7.92 14.49 -33.48
C ASN A 143 7.78 13.88 -32.08
N SER A 144 7.34 12.64 -31.93
CA SER A 144 7.44 11.98 -30.62
C SER A 144 8.76 11.22 -30.52
N SER A 145 9.55 11.50 -29.47
CA SER A 145 10.67 10.65 -29.02
C SER A 145 10.22 9.27 -28.54
N VAL A 146 8.91 9.02 -28.57
CA VAL A 146 8.21 7.82 -28.16
C VAL A 146 7.43 7.31 -29.35
N ASP A 147 7.48 6.02 -29.63
CA ASP A 147 6.68 5.39 -30.67
C ASP A 147 5.20 5.39 -30.24
N ILE A 148 4.35 6.11 -30.98
CA ILE A 148 2.91 6.22 -30.70
C ILE A 148 2.17 5.36 -31.73
N SER A 149 1.66 4.22 -31.30
CA SER A 149 0.96 3.26 -32.17
C SER A 149 -0.45 3.70 -32.58
N ALA A 150 -1.11 4.52 -31.74
CA ALA A 150 -2.48 4.97 -31.93
C ALA A 150 -2.72 6.34 -31.29
N ALA A 151 -3.62 7.13 -31.88
CA ALA A 151 -4.08 8.40 -31.34
C ALA A 151 -5.54 8.66 -31.72
N PHE A 152 -6.21 9.49 -30.92
CA PHE A 152 -7.53 10.02 -31.27
C PHE A 152 -7.38 11.23 -32.19
N ALA A 153 -8.06 11.22 -33.33
CA ALA A 153 -8.17 12.36 -34.23
C ALA A 153 -9.58 12.94 -34.18
N THR A 154 -9.67 14.27 -34.20
CA THR A 154 -10.93 15.01 -34.27
C THR A 154 -11.24 15.40 -35.71
N SER A 155 -12.51 15.63 -36.02
CA SER A 155 -12.92 16.17 -37.31
C SER A 155 -12.92 17.72 -37.32
N PHE A 156 -13.49 18.33 -38.36
CA PHE A 156 -13.60 19.78 -38.53
C PHE A 156 -14.60 20.44 -37.56
N GLY A 157 -15.44 19.66 -36.89
CA GLY A 157 -16.33 20.09 -35.82
C GLY A 157 -15.75 19.79 -34.44
N TRP A 158 -16.23 20.52 -33.41
CA TRP A 158 -15.81 20.30 -32.02
C TRP A 158 -16.04 18.86 -31.58
N CYS A 159 -15.01 18.27 -31.00
CA CYS A 159 -15.02 16.92 -30.45
C CYS A 159 -14.47 16.98 -29.02
N SER A 160 -15.19 16.43 -28.06
CA SER A 160 -14.78 16.40 -26.66
C SER A 160 -15.07 15.04 -26.03
N LYS A 161 -14.15 14.57 -25.17
CA LYS A 161 -14.29 13.31 -24.42
C LYS A 161 -13.70 13.46 -23.04
N PHE A 162 -14.29 12.80 -22.06
CA PHE A 162 -13.86 12.91 -20.66
C PHE A 162 -13.91 11.57 -19.93
N GLN A 163 -13.18 11.49 -18.82
CA GLN A 163 -13.17 10.39 -17.87
C GLN A 163 -13.20 10.97 -16.47
N ILE A 164 -14.06 10.42 -15.61
CA ILE A 164 -14.13 10.78 -14.20
C ILE A 164 -13.39 9.71 -13.40
N ILE A 165 -12.36 10.13 -12.66
CA ILE A 165 -11.55 9.24 -11.83
C ILE A 165 -12.01 9.36 -10.38
N ASP A 166 -12.47 8.24 -9.82
CA ASP A 166 -12.85 8.12 -8.42
C ASP A 166 -11.66 7.61 -7.59
N LEU A 167 -10.92 8.55 -6.98
CA LEU A 167 -9.71 8.24 -6.20
C LEU A 167 -9.97 7.34 -4.99
N TRP A 168 -11.21 7.23 -4.50
CA TRP A 168 -11.52 6.33 -3.37
C TRP A 168 -11.64 4.87 -3.81
N LYS A 169 -12.11 4.64 -5.05
CA LYS A 169 -12.20 3.30 -5.66
C LYS A 169 -10.85 2.81 -6.15
N GLU A 170 -10.05 3.69 -6.72
CA GLU A 170 -8.67 3.43 -7.16
C GLU A 170 -7.73 3.05 -5.98
#